data_AF-A0A965FUV2-F1
#
_entry.id   AF-A0A965FUV2-F1
#
_cell.length_a   1.000
_cell.length_b   1.000
_cell.length_c   1.000
_cell.angle_alpha   90.00
_cell.angle_beta   90.00
_cell.angle_gamma   90.00
#
_symmetry.space_group_name_H-M   'P 1'
#
loop_
_entity.id
_entity.type
_entity.pdbx_description
1 polymer ?
#
loop_
_entity_poly.entity_id
_entity_poly.type
_entity_poly.pdbx_seq_one_letter_code
_entity_poly.pdbx_strand_id
1 'polypeptide(L)' 'KLLGYHAQHAPLRRNTTIEDVGNAAAFMLSDLASGITGEIMYVDGGFNTTALGIPD' A
#
# COMPACT_ATOMS: atom_id res chain seq x y z
N LYS A 1 15.47 -11.04 -0.09
CA LYS A 1 16.09 -9.87 -0.75
C LYS A 1 15.05 -8.78 -1.03
N LEU A 2 14.03 -9.02 -1.87
CA LEU A 2 13.01 -8.00 -2.20
C LEU A 2 12.15 -7.51 -1.01
N LEU A 3 11.58 -8.44 -0.23
CA LEU A 3 10.75 -8.11 0.96
C LEU A 3 11.52 -7.37 2.06
N GLY A 4 12.84 -7.59 2.16
CA GLY A 4 13.69 -6.87 3.11
C GLY A 4 13.90 -5.42 2.67
N TYR A 5 14.20 -5.22 1.38
CA TYR A 5 14.32 -3.88 0.79
C TYR A 5 13.01 -3.10 0.94
N HIS A 6 11.87 -3.70 0.58
CA HIS A 6 10.56 -3.07 0.72
C HIS A 6 10.28 -2.63 2.17
N ALA A 7 10.43 -3.55 3.14
CA ALA A 7 10.22 -3.21 4.55
C ALA A 7 11.17 -2.13 5.09
N GLN A 8 12.36 -1.95 4.52
CA GLN A 8 13.29 -0.90 4.95
C GLN A 8 12.94 0.48 4.38
N HIS A 9 12.40 0.52 3.15
CA HIS A 9 12.24 1.74 2.38
C HIS A 9 10.79 2.25 2.35
N ALA A 10 9.80 1.37 2.55
CA ALA A 10 8.42 1.80 2.71
C ALA A 10 8.28 2.69 3.95
N PRO A 11 7.55 3.81 3.89
CA PRO A 11 7.28 4.68 5.05
C PRO A 11 6.80 3.95 6.31
N LEU A 12 5.96 2.91 6.16
CA LEU A 12 5.48 2.10 7.29
C LEU A 12 6.51 1.12 7.87
N ARG A 13 7.70 1.01 7.26
CA ARG A 13 8.82 0.16 7.70
C ARG A 13 8.45 -1.32 7.94
N ARG A 14 7.45 -1.81 7.21
CA ARG A 14 6.99 -3.21 7.21
C ARG A 14 6.47 -3.60 5.85
N ASN A 15 6.33 -4.89 5.61
CA ASN A 15 5.64 -5.38 4.42
C ASN A 15 4.12 -5.30 4.62
N THR A 16 3.42 -5.01 3.53
CA THR A 16 1.97 -5.16 3.42
C THR A 16 1.61 -6.64 3.59
N THR A 17 0.54 -6.92 4.33
CA THR A 17 -0.01 -8.28 4.45
C THR A 17 -1.24 -8.46 3.54
N ILE A 18 -1.68 -9.71 3.37
CA ILE A 18 -2.90 -9.98 2.61
C ILE A 18 -4.15 -9.39 3.29
N GLU A 19 -4.13 -9.25 4.62
CA GLU A 19 -5.20 -8.63 5.40
C GLU A 19 -5.27 -7.12 5.15
N ASP A 20 -4.14 -6.42 5.02
CA ASP A 20 -4.13 -4.99 4.66
C ASP A 20 -4.84 -4.77 3.31
N VAL A 21 -4.50 -5.59 2.31
CA VAL A 21 -5.11 -5.54 0.97
C VAL A 21 -6.59 -5.96 1.01
N GLY A 22 -6.90 -7.04 1.71
CA GLY A 22 -8.27 -7.56 1.84
C GLY A 22 -9.20 -6.55 2.51
N ASN A 23 -8.75 -5.86 3.55
CA ASN A 23 -9.53 -4.83 4.22
C ASN A 23 -9.78 -3.61 3.32
N ALA A 24 -8.76 -3.15 2.58
CA ALA A 24 -8.92 -2.06 1.62
C ALA A 24 -9.91 -2.43 0.49
N ALA A 25 -9.80 -3.65 -0.04
CA ALA A 25 -10.74 -4.17 -1.03
C ALA A 25 -12.17 -4.29 -0.48
N ALA A 26 -12.32 -4.79 0.76
CA ALA A 26 -13.61 -4.89 1.42
C ALA A 26 -14.28 -3.52 1.62
N PHE A 27 -13.50 -2.49 1.99
CA PHE A 27 -13.98 -1.11 2.02
C PHE A 27 -14.44 -0.64 0.64
N MET A 28 -13.61 -0.80 -0.40
CA MET A 28 -13.91 -0.38 -1.77
C MET A 28 -15.14 -1.08 -2.38
N LEU A 29 -15.42 -2.32 -1.96
CA LEU A 29 -16.59 -3.08 -2.40
C LEU A 29 -17.86 -2.82 -1.57
N SER A 30 -17.76 -2.03 -0.51
CA SER A 30 -18.88 -1.71 0.38
C SER A 30 -19.58 -0.40 0.01
N ASP A 31 -20.78 -0.19 0.53
CA ASP A 31 -21.54 1.05 0.36
C ASP A 31 -20.79 2.29 0.92
N LEU A 32 -19.81 2.09 1.82
CA LEU A 32 -18.98 3.17 2.38
C LEU A 32 -18.11 3.85 1.31
N ALA A 33 -17.81 3.14 0.22
CA ALA A 33 -17.04 3.66 -0.91
C ALA A 33 -17.93 4.12 -2.08
N SER A 34 -19.25 4.28 -1.88
CA SER A 34 -20.21 4.61 -2.95
C SER A 34 -19.90 5.89 -3.75
N GLY A 35 -19.14 6.83 -3.17
CA GLY A 35 -18.68 8.04 -3.85
C GLY A 35 -17.32 7.93 -4.54
N ILE A 36 -16.66 6.78 -4.52
CA ILE A 36 -15.29 6.58 -5.00
C ILE A 36 -15.32 5.72 -6.27
N THR A 37 -14.84 6.28 -7.39
CA THR A 37 -14.77 5.56 -8.68
C THR A 37 -13.62 6.08 -9.54
N GLY A 38 -13.08 5.24 -10.42
CA GLY A 38 -11.96 5.61 -11.30
C GLY A 38 -10.60 5.78 -10.61
N GLU A 39 -10.51 5.43 -9.32
CA GLU A 39 -9.32 5.64 -8.50
C GLU A 39 -8.39 4.43 -8.43
N ILE A 40 -7.10 4.70 -8.26
CA ILE A 40 -6.07 3.69 -7.96
C ILE A 40 -5.65 3.86 -6.50
N MET A 41 -6.14 2.98 -5.63
CA MET A 41 -5.75 2.97 -4.21
C MET A 41 -4.48 2.14 -4.01
N TYR A 42 -3.41 2.77 -3.52
CA TYR A 42 -2.17 2.09 -3.18
C TYR A 42 -2.23 1.50 -1.76
N VAL A 43 -1.91 0.21 -1.65
CA VAL A 43 -1.83 -0.53 -0.38
C VAL A 43 -0.45 -1.19 -0.28
N ASP A 44 0.58 -0.36 -0.11
CA ASP A 44 1.99 -0.76 -0.21
C ASP A 44 2.85 -0.17 0.93
N GLY A 45 2.22 0.27 2.01
CA GLY A 45 2.89 0.94 3.11
C GLY A 45 3.52 2.29 2.73
N GLY A 46 3.03 2.92 1.65
CA GLY A 46 3.47 4.21 1.13
C GLY A 46 4.68 4.12 0.20
N PHE A 47 5.08 2.92 -0.21
CA PHE A 47 6.27 2.70 -1.02
C PHE A 47 6.22 3.48 -2.36
N ASN A 48 5.05 3.56 -3.00
CA ASN A 48 4.82 4.33 -4.23
C ASN A 48 5.18 5.83 -4.12
N THR A 49 5.13 6.42 -2.93
CA THR A 49 5.43 7.83 -2.71
C THR A 49 6.91 8.12 -2.54
N THR A 50 7.73 7.08 -2.40
CA THR A 50 9.18 7.24 -2.26
C THR A 50 9.78 7.61 -3.61
N ALA A 51 10.57 8.69 -3.66
CA ALA A 51 11.41 8.96 -4.81
C ALA A 51 12.51 7.89 -4.88
N LEU A 52 12.78 7.38 -6.10
CA LEU A 52 13.75 6.34 -6.44
C LEU A 52 14.88 6.25 -5.40
N GLY A 53 14.96 5.09 -4.73
CA GLY A 53 15.67 4.85 -3.48
C GLY A 53 16.90 5.71 -3.25
N ILE A 54 16.87 6.47 -2.14
CA ILE A 54 18.11 7.00 -1.55
C ILE A 54 18.97 5.76 -1.29
N PRO A 55 20.07 5.56 -2.04
CA PRO A 55 21.00 4.50 -1.71
C PRO A 55 21.64 4.92 -0.39
N ASP A 56 21.67 4.00 0.58
CA ASP A 56 22.66 4.09 1.66
C ASP A 56 24.08 4.03 1.05
#